data_AF-A0AA85BG38-F1
#
_entry.id   AF-A0AA85BG38-F1
#
_cell.length_a   1.000
_cell.length_b   1.000
_cell.length_c   1.000
_cell.angle_alpha   90.00
_cell.angle_beta   90.00
_cell.angle_gamma   90.00
#
_symmetry.space_group_name_H-M   'P 1'
#
loop_
_entity.id
_entity.type
_entity.pdbx_description
1 polymer ?
#
loop_
_entity_poly.entity_id
_entity_poly.type
_entity_poly.pdbx_seq_one_letter_code
_entity_poly.pdbx_strand_id
1 'polypeptide(L)'
;MARGLIENMVSEALVGLDLVFTSDVSSQYSSALSSGFSFLSIDLFHPKSIVEDLSVTSGGPDPRSDLAYEKNGKSITKSLVGKVSTTIDVDADIISIRQSSAQLLMKELSWAAHLGLPAVIIRVNRPTSPNLARLLINFIRGEYTPIKIWLVFPMVINFNSSNEMSKVENKESTPDELSFCSPWHWWLNLSTMTADISDALGIVLEIPNDLPNESVISRWFSEPVVCLLIDTQLFLTNSKGYPVLPKSHQYIINRFFKLNVQIILTGACRNDKGYTAYQQYIAWLWQSQDAPDLYEEQSKGLEDQLQEPLQPLRDNLSSTTYSIFEMDPFKYQAYETAIYKALCDRLSKYNESNTVKEKCLTKPSQSSQSKEHLNAFINHNSNICQVVMVLGAGRGPLVNATINAAERAQCKVRIYAIEKNPNALCTLRSRINHEWQGLDVQLIEGDMRNLKTPEKADIFVSELLGSFGDNELSPECLDGAQPMLKGKYFF
;
A
#
# COMPACT_ATOMS: atom_id res chain seq x y z
N MET A 1 17.35 -5.16 -16.84
CA MET A 1 18.26 -5.77 -15.85
C MET A 1 17.83 -5.50 -14.40
N ALA A 2 17.33 -4.31 -14.03
CA ALA A 2 16.85 -4.04 -12.66
C ALA A 2 15.53 -4.75 -12.26
N ARG A 3 14.63 -5.03 -13.21
CA ARG A 3 13.38 -5.78 -12.94
C ARG A 3 13.61 -7.23 -12.46
N GLY A 4 14.62 -7.92 -13.01
CA GLY A 4 14.90 -9.32 -12.66
C GLY A 4 15.58 -9.54 -11.30
N LEU A 5 16.10 -8.49 -10.66
CA LEU A 5 16.62 -8.57 -9.29
C LEU A 5 15.51 -8.34 -8.24
N ILE A 6 14.48 -7.57 -8.59
CA ILE A 6 13.32 -7.31 -7.71
C ILE A 6 12.37 -8.52 -7.73
N GLU A 7 12.20 -9.19 -8.87
CA GLU A 7 11.34 -10.39 -8.98
C GLU A 7 11.77 -11.55 -8.07
N ASN A 8 13.07 -11.68 -7.77
CA ASN A 8 13.57 -12.77 -6.92
C ASN A 8 13.55 -12.46 -5.41
N MET A 9 13.45 -11.19 -4.99
CA MET A 9 13.46 -10.84 -3.56
C MET A 9 12.08 -10.92 -2.88
N VAL A 10 11.00 -11.07 -3.66
CA VAL A 10 9.60 -11.04 -3.18
C VAL A 10 8.95 -12.44 -3.15
N SER A 11 9.70 -13.50 -3.45
CA SER A 11 9.09 -14.84 -3.67
C SER A 11 8.97 -15.72 -2.42
N GLU A 12 9.58 -15.35 -1.29
CA GLU A 12 9.60 -16.17 -0.08
C GLU A 12 9.41 -15.32 1.19
N ALA A 13 8.72 -15.89 2.19
CA ALA A 13 8.64 -15.27 3.51
C ALA A 13 10.05 -15.15 4.11
N LEU A 14 10.44 -13.94 4.51
CA LEU A 14 11.70 -13.71 5.22
C LEU A 14 11.53 -14.11 6.69
N VAL A 15 11.87 -15.37 6.99
CA VAL A 15 11.76 -15.94 8.33
C VAL A 15 13.14 -16.05 8.96
N GLY A 16 13.32 -15.36 10.08
CA GLY A 16 14.49 -15.46 10.95
C GLY A 16 14.26 -16.37 12.15
N LEU A 17 15.36 -16.85 12.72
CA LEU A 17 15.35 -17.63 13.97
C LEU A 17 16.10 -16.86 15.06
N ASP A 18 15.45 -16.74 16.22
CA ASP A 18 16.07 -16.21 17.42
C ASP A 18 16.87 -17.28 18.14
N LEU A 19 18.19 -17.11 18.15
CA LEU A 19 19.09 -18.06 18.77
C LEU A 19 19.28 -17.78 20.26
N VAL A 20 19.27 -18.86 21.02
CA VAL A 20 19.90 -18.90 22.33
C VAL A 20 21.40 -18.69 22.15
N PHE A 21 22.02 -17.95 23.07
CA PHE A 21 23.46 -17.70 23.04
C PHE A 21 24.26 -18.99 22.81
N THR A 22 25.17 -18.97 21.84
CA THR A 22 26.00 -20.10 21.41
C THR A 22 27.43 -19.68 21.15
N SER A 23 28.42 -20.49 21.51
CA SER A 23 29.83 -20.20 21.18
C SER A 23 30.15 -20.37 19.69
N ASP A 24 29.35 -21.14 18.95
CA ASP A 24 29.59 -21.48 17.55
C ASP A 24 28.47 -20.92 16.65
N VAL A 25 28.55 -19.63 16.36
CA VAL A 25 27.56 -18.91 15.54
C VAL A 25 27.58 -19.41 14.10
N SER A 26 28.75 -19.73 13.54
CA SER A 26 28.92 -20.16 12.15
C SER A 26 28.24 -21.51 11.88
N SER A 27 28.34 -22.46 12.82
CA SER A 27 27.63 -23.74 12.73
C SER A 27 26.12 -23.57 12.87
N GLN A 28 25.64 -22.76 13.83
CA GLN A 28 24.21 -22.50 13.99
C GLN A 28 23.61 -21.78 12.77
N TYR A 29 24.33 -20.81 12.20
CA TYR A 29 23.98 -20.19 10.92
C TYR A 29 23.82 -21.21 9.79
N SER A 30 24.77 -22.14 9.69
CA SER A 30 24.72 -23.20 8.68
C SER A 30 23.50 -24.12 8.85
N SER A 31 23.22 -24.51 10.10
CA SER A 31 22.08 -25.35 10.46
C SER A 31 20.74 -24.65 10.15
N ALA A 32 20.61 -23.38 10.53
CA ALA A 32 19.39 -22.61 10.30
C ALA A 32 19.15 -22.35 8.81
N LEU A 33 20.18 -22.00 8.04
CA LEU A 33 20.06 -21.84 6.58
C LEU A 33 19.62 -23.15 5.91
N SER A 34 20.17 -24.29 6.35
CA SER A 34 19.73 -25.60 5.86
C SER A 34 18.29 -25.96 6.23
N SER A 35 17.76 -25.31 7.27
CA SER A 35 16.37 -25.43 7.74
C SER A 35 15.43 -24.40 7.07
N GLY A 36 15.92 -23.59 6.13
CA GLY A 36 15.10 -22.62 5.38
C GLY A 36 14.98 -21.24 6.03
N PHE A 37 15.75 -20.93 7.08
CA PHE A 37 15.75 -19.59 7.67
C PHE A 37 16.62 -18.62 6.87
N SER A 38 16.13 -17.39 6.68
CA SER A 38 16.79 -16.35 5.89
C SER A 38 17.83 -15.55 6.69
N PHE A 39 17.63 -15.42 8.01
CA PHE A 39 18.52 -14.68 8.91
C PHE A 39 18.43 -15.19 10.35
N LEU A 40 19.32 -14.71 11.23
CA LEU A 40 19.33 -15.05 12.65
C LEU A 40 19.39 -13.81 13.53
N SER A 41 18.69 -13.82 14.67
CA SER A 41 18.97 -12.89 15.75
C SER A 41 19.90 -13.52 16.79
N ILE A 42 20.96 -12.82 17.15
CA ILE A 42 22.03 -13.31 18.04
C ILE A 42 22.33 -12.30 19.13
N ASP A 43 22.59 -12.76 20.35
CA ASP A 43 23.11 -11.88 21.40
C ASP A 43 24.52 -11.40 21.02
N LEU A 44 24.72 -10.08 21.06
CA LEU A 44 26.02 -9.46 20.76
C LEU A 44 27.07 -9.78 21.84
N PHE A 45 26.62 -9.88 23.08
CA PHE A 45 27.41 -10.16 24.27
C PHE A 45 26.83 -11.36 25.02
N HIS A 46 27.64 -11.98 25.88
CA HIS A 46 27.17 -13.12 26.67
C HIS A 46 26.14 -12.65 27.73
N PRO A 47 24.91 -13.19 27.76
CA PRO A 47 23.87 -12.70 28.68
C PRO A 47 24.27 -12.72 30.16
N LYS A 48 25.09 -13.71 30.57
CA LYS A 48 25.55 -13.84 31.96
C LYS A 48 26.78 -13.00 32.33
N SER A 49 27.64 -12.62 31.37
CA SER A 49 28.89 -11.92 31.70
C SER A 49 28.61 -10.50 32.22
N ILE A 50 27.43 -9.95 31.89
CA ILE A 50 26.98 -8.62 32.30
C ILE A 50 26.54 -8.59 33.77
N VAL A 51 26.08 -9.72 34.32
CA VAL A 51 25.65 -9.81 35.72
C VAL A 51 26.86 -9.87 36.67
N GLU A 52 27.96 -10.46 36.21
CA GLU A 52 29.18 -10.66 37.02
C GLU A 52 30.09 -9.41 37.04
N ASP A 53 30.16 -8.66 35.94
CA ASP A 53 31.08 -7.51 35.77
C ASP A 53 30.59 -6.18 36.37
N LEU A 54 29.38 -6.12 36.96
CA LEU A 54 28.90 -4.93 37.67
C LEU A 54 29.76 -4.56 38.89
N SER A 55 30.69 -5.45 39.30
CA SER A 55 31.45 -5.29 40.54
C SER A 55 32.83 -4.65 40.38
N VAL A 56 33.72 -5.01 39.45
CA VAL A 56 35.07 -4.41 39.39
C VAL A 56 35.75 -4.64 38.01
N THR A 57 35.53 -3.82 36.98
CA THR A 57 36.55 -3.43 35.97
C THR A 57 35.96 -2.40 34.97
N SER A 58 36.79 -1.48 34.48
CA SER A 58 36.42 -0.30 33.70
C SER A 58 35.95 -0.57 32.25
N GLY A 59 35.82 -1.83 31.83
CA GLY A 59 35.66 -2.21 30.41
C GLY A 59 34.34 -2.91 30.04
N GLY A 60 33.61 -3.49 31.01
CA GLY A 60 32.48 -4.40 30.73
C GLY A 60 32.90 -5.67 29.98
N PRO A 61 32.00 -6.63 29.77
CA PRO A 61 32.35 -7.92 29.17
C PRO A 61 32.78 -7.76 27.72
N ASP A 62 33.73 -8.57 27.27
CA ASP A 62 34.19 -8.55 25.87
C ASP A 62 33.27 -9.38 24.96
N PRO A 63 33.02 -8.92 23.72
CA PRO A 63 32.28 -9.70 22.75
C PRO A 63 33.14 -10.83 22.18
N ARG A 64 32.51 -11.73 21.41
CA ARG A 64 33.26 -12.65 20.54
C ARG A 64 34.06 -11.84 19.50
N SER A 65 35.20 -12.35 19.06
CA SER A 65 35.92 -11.76 17.91
C SER A 65 35.01 -11.72 16.67
N ASP A 66 35.18 -10.67 15.88
CA ASP A 66 34.63 -10.50 14.53
C ASP A 66 34.85 -11.72 13.62
N LEU A 67 35.99 -12.41 13.74
CA LEU A 67 36.31 -13.64 13.02
C LEU A 67 35.33 -14.80 13.31
N ALA A 68 34.59 -14.75 14.42
CA ALA A 68 33.56 -15.74 14.72
C ALA A 68 32.35 -15.66 13.78
N TYR A 69 32.21 -14.56 13.01
CA TYR A 69 31.14 -14.31 12.05
C TYR A 69 31.59 -14.55 10.61
N GLU A 70 32.58 -15.40 10.41
CA GLU A 70 33.02 -15.85 9.09
C GLU A 70 32.66 -17.32 8.83
N LYS A 71 32.35 -17.60 7.57
CA LYS A 71 32.16 -18.96 7.04
C LYS A 71 32.84 -19.07 5.69
N ASN A 72 33.78 -20.00 5.55
CA ASN A 72 34.54 -20.22 4.31
C ASN A 72 35.20 -18.94 3.76
N GLY A 73 35.71 -18.08 4.66
CA GLY A 73 36.33 -16.79 4.29
C GLY A 73 35.35 -15.71 3.81
N LYS A 74 34.04 -15.90 4.04
CA LYS A 74 33.01 -14.89 3.77
C LYS A 74 32.30 -14.50 5.07
N SER A 75 32.09 -13.21 5.27
CA SER A 75 31.28 -12.73 6.37
C SER A 75 29.82 -13.18 6.23
N ILE A 76 29.24 -13.65 7.34
CA ILE A 76 27.82 -13.99 7.45
C ILE A 76 26.98 -12.85 8.06
N THR A 77 27.59 -11.69 8.38
CA THR A 77 26.96 -10.60 9.15
C THR A 77 25.73 -9.99 8.46
N LYS A 78 25.65 -10.04 7.12
CA LYS A 78 24.48 -9.58 6.35
C LYS A 78 23.19 -10.37 6.64
N SER A 79 23.31 -11.58 7.18
CA SER A 79 22.18 -12.44 7.56
C SER A 79 22.02 -12.52 9.09
N LEU A 80 22.63 -11.60 9.83
CA LEU A 80 22.56 -11.56 11.29
C LEU A 80 21.90 -10.26 11.76
N VAL A 81 21.13 -10.34 12.83
CA VAL A 81 20.56 -9.21 13.55
C VAL A 81 21.09 -9.28 14.98
N GLY A 82 21.74 -8.21 15.43
CA GLY A 82 22.29 -8.17 16.78
C GLY A 82 21.19 -7.96 17.82
N LYS A 83 21.22 -8.66 18.95
CA LYS A 83 20.35 -8.39 20.10
C LYS A 83 21.14 -7.71 21.18
N VAL A 84 20.61 -6.59 21.65
CA VAL A 84 21.13 -5.88 22.80
C VAL A 84 20.73 -6.60 24.08
N SER A 85 21.64 -6.62 25.04
CA SER A 85 21.44 -7.29 26.32
C SER A 85 20.22 -6.77 27.07
N THR A 86 19.36 -7.68 27.53
CA THR A 86 18.06 -7.35 28.14
C THR A 86 18.16 -6.68 29.51
N THR A 87 19.35 -6.71 30.14
CA THR A 87 19.62 -6.09 31.44
C THR A 87 19.92 -4.60 31.35
N ILE A 88 20.14 -4.06 30.14
CA ILE A 88 20.43 -2.65 29.92
C ILE A 88 19.17 -1.84 30.19
N ASP A 89 19.26 -0.92 31.15
CA ASP A 89 18.20 0.04 31.46
C ASP A 89 18.79 1.45 31.54
N VAL A 90 18.83 2.11 30.38
CA VAL A 90 19.36 3.47 30.24
C VAL A 90 18.43 4.53 30.82
N ASP A 91 17.24 4.18 31.27
CA ASP A 91 16.29 5.08 31.91
C ASP A 91 16.00 4.64 33.36
N ALA A 92 16.90 3.84 33.96
CA ALA A 92 16.81 3.41 35.34
C ALA A 92 16.76 4.61 36.32
N ASP A 93 15.96 4.48 37.37
CA ASP A 93 15.85 5.48 38.44
C ASP A 93 17.19 5.64 39.18
N ILE A 94 17.92 4.53 39.33
CA ILE A 94 19.23 4.47 39.97
C ILE A 94 20.30 5.00 39.01
N ILE A 95 20.96 6.10 39.40
CA ILE A 95 21.95 6.83 38.59
C ILE A 95 23.11 5.94 38.12
N SER A 96 23.63 5.08 38.99
CA SER A 96 24.76 4.18 38.65
C SER A 96 24.37 3.15 37.60
N ILE A 97 23.17 2.56 37.70
CA ILE A 97 22.62 1.63 36.70
C ILE A 97 22.41 2.36 35.37
N ARG A 98 21.85 3.57 35.43
CA ARG A 98 21.61 4.40 34.25
C ARG A 98 22.91 4.72 33.49
N GLN A 99 23.95 5.14 34.22
CA GLN A 99 25.26 5.48 33.63
C GLN A 99 25.97 4.26 33.05
N SER A 100 26.03 3.15 33.81
CA SER A 100 26.64 1.90 33.34
C SER A 100 25.88 1.30 32.15
N SER A 101 24.55 1.29 32.19
CA SER A 101 23.70 0.85 31.07
C SER A 101 23.90 1.72 29.83
N ALA A 102 24.06 3.03 29.97
CA ALA A 102 24.31 3.91 28.83
C ALA A 102 25.66 3.63 28.17
N GLN A 103 26.71 3.39 28.97
CA GLN A 103 28.03 2.99 28.47
C GLN A 103 27.96 1.62 27.77
N LEU A 104 27.28 0.66 28.37
CA LEU A 104 27.14 -0.68 27.81
C LEU A 104 26.33 -0.65 26.50
N LEU A 105 25.19 0.05 26.47
CA LEU A 105 24.40 0.21 25.24
C LEU A 105 25.25 0.76 24.10
N MET A 106 26.02 1.83 24.35
CA MET A 106 26.90 2.39 23.33
C MET A 106 28.00 1.41 22.91
N LYS A 107 28.58 0.64 23.85
CA LYS A 107 29.54 -0.43 23.53
C LYS A 107 28.92 -1.47 22.59
N GLU A 108 27.70 -1.93 22.87
CA GLU A 108 27.03 -2.94 22.05
C GLU A 108 26.63 -2.39 20.67
N LEU A 109 26.13 -1.16 20.60
CA LEU A 109 25.78 -0.50 19.34
C LEU A 109 27.01 -0.26 18.46
N SER A 110 28.09 0.26 19.03
CA SER A 110 29.35 0.45 18.30
C SER A 110 29.94 -0.88 17.83
N TRP A 111 29.79 -1.95 18.62
CA TRP A 111 30.21 -3.29 18.19
C TRP A 111 29.37 -3.82 17.01
N ALA A 112 28.05 -3.64 17.06
CA ALA A 112 27.17 -4.01 15.96
C ALA A 112 27.47 -3.24 14.66
N ALA A 113 27.76 -1.94 14.76
CA ALA A 113 28.21 -1.13 13.63
C ALA A 113 29.56 -1.60 13.09
N HIS A 114 30.52 -1.92 13.98
CA HIS A 114 31.82 -2.46 13.60
C HIS A 114 31.70 -3.77 12.81
N LEU A 115 30.80 -4.67 13.21
CA LEU A 115 30.49 -5.91 12.49
C LEU A 115 29.76 -5.68 11.14
N GLY A 116 29.26 -4.47 10.90
CA GLY A 116 28.45 -4.14 9.73
C GLY A 116 27.11 -4.88 9.71
N LEU A 117 26.47 -5.03 10.87
CA LEU A 117 25.15 -5.67 10.96
C LEU A 117 24.08 -4.80 10.28
N PRO A 118 23.11 -5.40 9.57
CA PRO A 118 22.01 -4.66 8.95
C PRO A 118 21.05 -4.05 9.98
N ALA A 119 20.86 -4.71 11.13
CA ALA A 119 19.94 -4.26 12.17
C ALA A 119 20.37 -4.71 13.57
N VAL A 120 19.92 -3.96 14.57
CA VAL A 120 20.09 -4.26 16.00
C VAL A 120 18.75 -4.17 16.73
N ILE A 121 18.42 -5.23 17.46
CA ILE A 121 17.22 -5.36 18.28
C ILE A 121 17.47 -4.79 19.68
N ILE A 122 16.59 -3.90 20.12
CA ILE A 122 16.54 -3.34 21.47
C ILE A 122 15.12 -3.51 22.00
N ARG A 123 14.99 -4.10 23.20
CA ARG A 123 13.67 -4.20 23.85
C ARG A 123 13.35 -2.92 24.60
N VAL A 124 12.17 -2.36 24.35
CA VAL A 124 11.66 -1.19 25.09
C VAL A 124 10.81 -1.68 26.26
N ASN A 125 11.32 -1.49 27.48
CA ASN A 125 10.70 -2.02 28.70
C ASN A 125 9.98 -0.95 29.54
N ARG A 126 9.97 0.32 29.09
CA ARG A 126 9.42 1.44 29.86
C ARG A 126 8.45 2.28 29.02
N PRO A 127 7.43 2.88 29.65
CA PRO A 127 6.50 3.81 28.98
C PRO A 127 7.15 5.05 28.38
N THR A 128 8.21 5.52 29.02
CA THR A 128 8.98 6.70 28.63
C THR A 128 10.46 6.35 28.65
N SER A 129 11.18 6.64 27.57
CA SER A 129 12.62 6.33 27.45
C SER A 129 13.43 7.48 26.87
N PRO A 130 13.48 8.65 27.56
CA PRO A 130 14.15 9.83 27.04
C PRO A 130 15.66 9.67 26.87
N ASN A 131 16.33 8.93 27.75
CA ASN A 131 17.76 8.71 27.63
C ASN A 131 18.07 7.70 26.52
N LEU A 132 17.22 6.68 26.32
CA LEU A 132 17.30 5.81 25.14
C LEU A 132 17.20 6.65 23.86
N ALA A 133 16.18 7.50 23.73
CA ALA A 133 15.99 8.38 22.58
C ALA A 133 17.26 9.20 22.28
N ARG A 134 17.80 9.87 23.31
CA ARG A 134 19.02 10.68 23.20
C ARG A 134 20.23 9.85 22.72
N LEU A 135 20.42 8.65 23.27
CA LEU A 135 21.53 7.76 22.90
C LEU A 135 21.39 7.26 21.46
N LEU A 136 20.18 6.86 21.04
CA LEU A 136 19.91 6.44 19.66
C LEU A 136 20.16 7.57 18.66
N ILE A 137 19.69 8.79 18.95
CA ILE A 137 19.95 9.96 18.09
C ILE A 137 21.45 10.20 17.95
N ASN A 138 22.18 10.20 19.06
CA ASN A 138 23.63 10.42 19.05
C ASN A 138 24.37 9.34 18.27
N PHE A 139 23.97 8.07 18.44
CA PHE A 139 24.54 6.94 17.72
C PHE A 139 24.28 7.06 16.22
N ILE A 140 23.01 7.12 15.79
CA ILE A 140 22.65 7.15 14.36
C ILE A 140 23.26 8.35 13.63
N ARG A 141 23.37 9.52 14.27
CA ARG A 141 24.03 10.70 13.67
C ARG A 141 25.54 10.57 13.56
N GLY A 142 26.15 9.74 14.41
CA GLY A 142 27.59 9.49 14.41
C GLY A 142 28.04 8.42 13.42
N GLU A 143 27.13 7.55 12.97
CA GLU A 143 27.44 6.43 12.09
C GLU A 143 27.43 6.82 10.61
N TYR A 144 28.47 6.40 9.88
CA TYR A 144 28.57 6.61 8.43
C TYR A 144 27.84 5.51 7.63
N THR A 145 27.85 4.28 8.15
CA THR A 145 27.18 3.13 7.52
C THR A 145 25.78 2.99 8.09
N PRO A 146 24.73 2.93 7.24
CA PRO A 146 23.36 2.78 7.71
C PRO A 146 23.17 1.47 8.48
N ILE A 147 22.76 1.57 9.75
CA ILE A 147 22.34 0.46 10.60
C ILE A 147 20.93 0.74 11.09
N LYS A 148 20.03 -0.26 11.00
CA LYS A 148 18.65 -0.11 11.48
C LYS A 148 18.55 -0.46 12.95
N ILE A 149 17.70 0.24 13.69
CA ILE A 149 17.37 -0.06 15.08
C ILE A 149 15.96 -0.64 15.12
N TRP A 150 15.86 -1.88 15.55
CA TRP A 150 14.65 -2.67 15.65
C TRP A 150 14.17 -2.65 17.10
N LEU A 151 13.10 -1.92 17.37
CA LEU A 151 12.58 -1.71 18.71
C LEU A 151 11.47 -2.72 18.99
N VAL A 152 11.67 -3.57 19.99
CA VAL A 152 10.69 -4.61 20.36
C VAL A 152 9.64 -4.01 21.28
N PHE A 153 8.38 -4.12 20.87
CA PHE A 153 7.21 -3.75 21.67
C PHE A 153 6.23 -4.93 21.73
N PRO A 154 5.68 -5.24 22.92
CA PRO A 154 4.52 -6.11 23.01
C PRO A 154 3.29 -5.45 22.39
N MET A 155 2.46 -6.20 21.66
CA MET A 155 1.21 -5.64 21.13
C MET A 155 0.27 -5.16 22.25
N VAL A 156 0.27 -5.87 23.38
CA VAL A 156 -0.52 -5.59 24.57
C VAL A 156 0.26 -6.04 25.82
N ILE A 157 0.06 -5.35 26.94
CA ILE A 157 0.57 -5.78 28.25
C ILE A 157 -0.50 -6.63 28.91
N ASN A 158 -0.22 -7.91 29.10
CA ASN A 158 -1.10 -8.77 29.90
C ASN A 158 -0.86 -8.44 31.38
N PHE A 159 -1.70 -7.56 31.95
CA PHE A 159 -1.81 -7.47 33.41
C PHE A 159 -2.43 -8.77 33.89
N ASN A 160 -1.62 -9.64 34.50
CA ASN A 160 -2.11 -10.87 35.10
C ASN A 160 -3.33 -10.57 35.97
N SER A 161 -4.43 -11.24 35.63
CA SER A 161 -5.74 -11.08 36.25
C SER A 161 -5.69 -11.62 37.67
N SER A 162 -5.29 -10.76 38.61
CA SER A 162 -5.69 -10.88 40.01
C SER A 162 -5.72 -9.50 40.64
N ASN A 163 -6.93 -8.93 40.71
CA ASN A 163 -7.39 -7.84 41.59
C ASN A 163 -7.34 -6.35 41.21
N GLU A 164 -6.83 -5.91 40.05
CA GLU A 164 -6.82 -4.45 39.75
C GLU A 164 -7.75 -3.97 38.64
N MET A 165 -8.08 -4.80 37.63
CA MET A 165 -8.93 -4.34 36.52
C MET A 165 -10.37 -4.00 36.96
N SER A 166 -10.91 -4.68 37.98
CA SER A 166 -12.25 -4.40 38.52
C SER A 166 -12.34 -3.10 39.33
N LYS A 167 -11.22 -2.38 39.53
CA LYS A 167 -11.22 -1.03 40.13
C LYS A 167 -11.06 0.10 39.11
N VAL A 168 -10.62 -0.19 37.88
CA VAL A 168 -10.36 0.83 36.85
C VAL A 168 -11.60 1.09 35.99
N GLU A 169 -12.49 0.11 35.78
CA GLU A 169 -13.72 0.34 35.00
C GLU A 169 -14.74 1.27 35.68
N ASN A 170 -14.59 1.56 36.98
CA ASN A 170 -15.50 2.43 37.75
C ASN A 170 -14.90 3.79 38.14
N LYS A 171 -13.73 4.15 37.62
CA LYS A 171 -13.21 5.52 37.70
C LYS A 171 -12.96 6.00 36.29
N GLU A 172 -13.41 7.21 35.98
CA GLU A 172 -12.97 7.94 34.79
C GLU A 172 -11.42 8.02 34.83
N SER A 173 -10.75 7.06 34.19
CA SER A 173 -9.30 7.02 34.10
C SER A 173 -8.86 8.23 33.30
N THR A 174 -7.94 9.02 33.86
CA THR A 174 -7.42 10.21 33.19
C THR A 174 -6.63 9.78 31.94
N PRO A 175 -6.55 10.64 30.89
CA PRO A 175 -5.80 10.34 29.67
C PRO A 175 -4.35 9.89 29.92
N ASP A 176 -3.74 10.41 30.99
CA ASP A 176 -2.37 10.08 31.40
C ASP A 176 -2.22 8.62 31.88
N GLU A 177 -3.20 8.05 32.60
CA GLU A 177 -3.14 6.66 33.08
C GLU A 177 -3.25 5.62 31.94
N LEU A 178 -4.01 5.95 30.89
CA LEU A 178 -4.11 5.15 29.67
C LEU A 178 -2.81 5.14 28.83
N SER A 179 -2.02 6.21 28.92
CA SER A 179 -0.72 6.34 28.23
C SER A 179 0.33 5.37 28.82
N PHE A 180 0.34 5.19 30.14
CA PHE A 180 1.28 4.28 30.81
C PHE A 180 1.05 2.79 30.47
N CYS A 181 -0.18 2.38 30.19
CA CYS A 181 -0.55 0.96 30.04
C CYS A 181 -0.55 0.45 28.59
N SER A 182 -0.30 1.30 27.59
CA SER A 182 -0.44 0.94 26.18
C SER A 182 0.93 1.00 25.49
N PRO A 183 1.52 -0.14 25.08
CA PRO A 183 2.80 -0.17 24.36
C PRO A 183 2.84 0.68 23.09
N TRP A 184 1.70 0.85 22.42
CA TRP A 184 1.60 1.76 21.28
C TRP A 184 1.89 3.22 21.66
N HIS A 185 1.49 3.67 22.86
CA HIS A 185 1.84 5.01 23.33
C HIS A 185 3.33 5.11 23.71
N TRP A 186 3.94 4.00 24.15
CA TRP A 186 5.39 3.97 24.41
C TRP A 186 6.16 4.21 23.11
N TRP A 187 5.73 3.54 22.03
CA TRP A 187 6.23 3.80 20.69
C TRP A 187 5.99 5.25 20.27
N LEU A 188 4.76 5.77 20.39
CA LEU A 188 4.43 7.15 20.01
C LEU A 188 5.32 8.18 20.72
N ASN A 189 5.52 8.02 22.03
CA ASN A 189 6.38 8.91 22.81
C ASN A 189 7.83 8.83 22.33
N LEU A 190 8.36 7.62 22.13
CA LEU A 190 9.73 7.43 21.67
C LEU A 190 9.92 7.96 20.25
N SER A 191 9.03 7.62 19.32
CA SER A 191 9.08 8.04 17.92
C SER A 191 9.00 9.57 17.77
N THR A 192 8.19 10.23 18.61
CA THR A 192 8.12 11.70 18.69
C THR A 192 9.46 12.30 19.12
N MET A 193 10.11 11.71 20.14
CA MET A 193 11.42 12.18 20.60
C MET A 193 12.54 11.91 19.60
N THR A 194 12.39 10.90 18.76
CA THR A 194 13.39 10.46 17.76
C THR A 194 12.99 10.80 16.32
N ALA A 195 12.13 11.81 16.11
CA ALA A 195 11.58 12.13 14.79
C ALA A 195 12.66 12.32 13.71
N ASP A 196 13.79 12.95 14.07
CA ASP A 196 14.93 13.22 13.20
C ASP A 196 15.66 11.98 12.67
N ILE A 197 15.41 10.80 13.27
CA ILE A 197 16.03 9.53 12.89
C ILE A 197 14.98 8.45 12.58
N SER A 198 13.73 8.84 12.35
CA SER A 198 12.59 7.94 12.13
C SER A 198 12.88 6.87 11.07
N ASP A 199 13.52 7.23 9.95
CA ASP A 199 13.90 6.29 8.89
C ASP A 199 14.83 5.16 9.36
N ALA A 200 15.62 5.37 10.43
CA ALA A 200 16.54 4.37 10.97
C ALA A 200 15.83 3.40 11.94
N LEU A 201 14.61 3.71 12.37
CA LEU A 201 13.87 2.95 13.36
C LEU A 201 12.84 2.04 12.69
N GLY A 202 12.67 0.84 13.23
CA GLY A 202 11.59 -0.09 12.86
C GLY A 202 11.06 -0.80 14.08
N ILE A 203 9.80 -1.23 14.03
CA ILE A 203 9.13 -1.92 15.13
C ILE A 203 9.21 -3.43 14.91
N VAL A 204 9.64 -4.13 15.95
CA VAL A 204 9.46 -5.58 16.09
C VAL A 204 8.28 -5.81 17.02
N LEU A 205 7.15 -6.20 16.44
CA LEU A 205 5.90 -6.36 17.18
C LEU A 205 5.79 -7.79 17.72
N GLU A 206 5.79 -7.92 19.04
CA GLU A 206 5.62 -9.21 19.71
C GLU A 206 4.13 -9.61 19.73
N ILE A 207 3.84 -10.76 19.11
CA ILE A 207 2.48 -11.30 19.00
C ILE A 207 2.09 -11.97 20.34
N PRO A 208 0.99 -11.54 20.98
CA PRO A 208 0.60 -12.05 22.29
C PRO A 208 -0.09 -13.42 22.17
N ASN A 209 -0.11 -14.19 23.27
CA ASN A 209 -0.87 -15.46 23.35
C ASN A 209 -2.37 -15.24 23.14
N ASP A 210 -2.90 -14.18 23.77
CA ASP A 210 -4.28 -13.76 23.64
C ASP A 210 -4.32 -12.47 22.84
N LEU A 211 -4.90 -12.53 21.63
CA LEU A 211 -5.00 -11.37 20.76
C LEU A 211 -5.94 -10.33 21.38
N PRO A 212 -5.55 -9.04 21.39
CA PRO A 212 -6.42 -7.98 21.87
C PRO A 212 -7.54 -7.70 20.86
N ASN A 213 -8.42 -6.76 21.20
CA ASN A 213 -9.48 -6.34 20.28
C ASN A 213 -8.92 -5.66 19.02
N GLU A 214 -9.75 -5.58 17.98
CA GLU A 214 -9.35 -5.02 16.68
C GLU A 214 -8.86 -3.57 16.80
N SER A 215 -9.40 -2.75 17.69
CA SER A 215 -8.96 -1.36 17.86
C SER A 215 -7.53 -1.22 18.38
N VAL A 216 -7.04 -2.19 19.17
CA VAL A 216 -5.64 -2.23 19.60
C VAL A 216 -4.74 -2.70 18.46
N ILE A 217 -5.17 -3.73 17.73
CA ILE A 217 -4.41 -4.30 16.60
C ILE A 217 -4.29 -3.27 15.47
N SER A 218 -5.38 -2.59 15.12
CA SER A 218 -5.45 -1.65 14.00
C SER A 218 -4.46 -0.49 14.11
N ARG A 219 -4.12 -0.07 15.34
CA ARG A 219 -3.14 1.01 15.58
C ARG A 219 -1.76 0.69 15.02
N TRP A 220 -1.36 -0.58 15.03
CA TRP A 220 -0.03 -1.01 14.58
C TRP A 220 0.11 -1.06 13.05
N PHE A 221 -0.99 -1.08 12.29
CA PHE A 221 -0.93 -1.10 10.82
C PHE A 221 -0.50 0.24 10.21
N SER A 222 -0.54 1.32 10.98
CA SER A 222 -0.07 2.65 10.56
C SER A 222 1.36 2.96 11.02
N GLU A 223 2.02 2.00 11.65
CA GLU A 223 3.36 2.16 12.21
C GLU A 223 4.39 1.38 11.38
N PRO A 224 5.69 1.75 11.42
CA PRO A 224 6.75 1.08 10.67
C PRO A 224 7.12 -0.29 11.29
N VAL A 225 6.16 -1.22 11.30
CA VAL A 225 6.36 -2.61 11.71
C VAL A 225 7.18 -3.31 10.64
N VAL A 226 8.42 -3.64 10.97
CA VAL A 226 9.36 -4.32 10.06
C VAL A 226 9.41 -5.82 10.30
N CYS A 227 9.02 -6.26 11.50
CA CYS A 227 9.09 -7.66 11.89
C CYS A 227 8.02 -8.03 12.92
N LEU A 228 7.48 -9.25 12.82
CA LEU A 228 6.70 -9.88 13.87
C LEU A 228 7.55 -10.86 14.67
N LEU A 229 7.56 -10.73 15.98
CA LEU A 229 8.18 -11.68 16.89
C LEU A 229 7.13 -12.70 17.35
N ILE A 230 7.31 -13.96 16.96
CA ILE A 230 6.36 -15.04 17.18
C ILE A 230 7.02 -16.11 18.05
N ASP A 231 6.51 -16.31 19.26
CA ASP A 231 7.00 -17.36 20.14
C ASP A 231 6.46 -18.73 19.70
N THR A 232 7.33 -19.74 19.69
CA THR A 232 7.00 -21.16 19.47
C THR A 232 5.83 -21.68 20.32
N GLN A 233 5.55 -21.08 21.47
CA GLN A 233 4.44 -21.43 22.34
C GLN A 233 3.06 -21.10 21.77
N LEU A 234 2.98 -20.18 20.79
CA LEU A 234 1.75 -19.81 20.10
C LEU A 234 1.22 -20.92 19.19
N PHE A 235 2.09 -21.87 18.82
CA PHE A 235 1.75 -22.94 17.90
C PHE A 235 1.06 -24.10 18.63
N LEU A 236 -0.06 -24.52 18.05
CA LEU A 236 -0.76 -25.75 18.40
C LEU A 236 -0.20 -26.91 17.58
N THR A 237 -0.37 -28.14 18.07
CA THR A 237 -0.02 -29.33 17.30
C THR A 237 -1.26 -29.86 16.58
N ASN A 238 -1.21 -29.97 15.25
CA ASN A 238 -2.31 -30.56 14.49
C ASN A 238 -2.35 -32.09 14.62
N SER A 239 -3.38 -32.73 14.07
CA SER A 239 -3.54 -34.20 14.10
C SER A 239 -2.41 -34.98 13.41
N LYS A 240 -1.60 -34.33 12.58
CA LYS A 240 -0.42 -34.89 11.89
C LYS A 240 0.90 -34.58 12.61
N GLY A 241 0.86 -33.98 13.80
CA GLY A 241 2.05 -33.65 14.58
C GLY A 241 2.82 -32.41 14.11
N TYR A 242 2.25 -31.57 13.24
CA TYR A 242 2.89 -30.33 12.78
C TYR A 242 2.43 -29.11 13.58
N PRO A 243 3.32 -28.12 13.81
CA PRO A 243 2.96 -26.87 14.47
C PRO A 243 2.08 -26.03 13.54
N VAL A 244 0.96 -25.53 14.07
CA VAL A 244 0.02 -24.66 13.36
C VAL A 244 -0.47 -23.55 14.29
N LEU A 245 -0.66 -22.35 13.76
CA LEU A 245 -1.20 -21.23 14.55
C LEU A 245 -2.73 -21.29 14.63
N PRO A 246 -3.36 -20.75 15.70
CA PRO A 246 -4.80 -20.54 15.75
C PRO A 246 -5.31 -19.71 14.57
N LYS A 247 -6.57 -19.89 14.17
CA LYS A 247 -7.16 -19.16 13.03
C LYS A 247 -7.16 -17.64 13.21
N SER A 248 -7.34 -17.17 14.44
CA SER A 248 -7.25 -15.74 14.78
C SER A 248 -5.85 -15.17 14.53
N HIS A 249 -4.80 -15.93 14.86
CA HIS A 249 -3.41 -15.54 14.61
C HIS A 249 -3.04 -15.60 13.13
N GLN A 250 -3.51 -16.63 12.41
CA GLN A 250 -3.36 -16.70 10.95
C GLN A 250 -3.94 -15.46 10.28
N TYR A 251 -5.12 -15.02 10.70
CA TYR A 251 -5.78 -13.83 10.16
C TYR A 251 -4.94 -12.56 10.35
N ILE A 252 -4.42 -12.33 11.56
CA ILE A 252 -3.60 -11.13 11.84
C ILE A 252 -2.26 -11.17 11.10
N ILE A 253 -1.57 -12.31 11.09
CA ILE A 253 -0.29 -12.46 10.39
C ILE A 253 -0.46 -12.24 8.88
N ASN A 254 -1.51 -12.78 8.28
CA ASN A 254 -1.78 -12.58 6.85
C ASN A 254 -2.03 -11.11 6.50
N ARG A 255 -2.63 -10.33 7.40
CA ARG A 255 -2.79 -8.88 7.20
C ARG A 255 -1.44 -8.16 7.24
N PHE A 256 -0.56 -8.52 8.17
CA PHE A 256 0.78 -7.93 8.23
C PHE A 256 1.67 -8.35 7.06
N PHE A 257 1.48 -9.55 6.51
CA PHE A 257 2.19 -9.96 5.30
C PHE A 257 1.92 -9.05 4.10
N LYS A 258 0.72 -8.43 4.00
CA LYS A 258 0.45 -7.40 2.98
C LYS A 258 1.35 -6.16 3.12
N LEU A 259 1.93 -5.93 4.30
CA LEU A 259 2.91 -4.88 4.58
C LEU A 259 4.37 -5.34 4.39
N ASN A 260 4.60 -6.52 3.80
CA ASN A 260 5.93 -7.11 3.59
C ASN A 260 6.79 -7.24 4.88
N VAL A 261 6.15 -7.50 6.02
CA VAL A 261 6.86 -7.69 7.29
C VAL A 261 7.68 -8.99 7.30
N GLN A 262 8.80 -8.97 8.01
CA GLN A 262 9.59 -10.16 8.31
C GLN A 262 9.02 -10.90 9.53
N ILE A 263 9.44 -12.14 9.76
CA ILE A 263 9.09 -12.89 10.98
C ILE A 263 10.37 -13.32 11.70
N ILE A 264 10.39 -13.20 13.02
CA ILE A 264 11.38 -13.88 13.88
C ILE A 264 10.63 -14.93 14.71
N LEU A 265 11.07 -16.18 14.62
CA LEU A 265 10.64 -17.24 15.52
C LEU A 265 11.52 -17.26 16.77
N THR A 266 10.92 -17.18 17.96
CA THR A 266 11.62 -17.22 19.25
C THR A 266 11.06 -18.30 20.18
N GLY A 267 11.80 -18.60 21.25
CA GLY A 267 11.45 -19.63 22.22
C GLY A 267 12.03 -21.01 21.92
N ALA A 268 11.88 -21.91 22.89
CA ALA A 268 12.41 -23.27 22.81
C ALA A 268 11.67 -24.11 21.76
N CYS A 269 12.39 -24.95 21.02
CA CYS A 269 11.76 -25.91 20.11
C CYS A 269 10.92 -26.93 20.89
N ARG A 270 9.61 -26.94 20.65
CA ARG A 270 8.65 -27.87 21.30
C ARG A 270 8.16 -28.97 20.36
N ASN A 271 8.61 -28.98 19.10
CA ASN A 271 8.20 -29.97 18.11
C ASN A 271 9.35 -30.95 17.82
N ASP A 272 9.02 -32.24 17.73
CA ASP A 272 10.00 -33.31 17.48
C ASP A 272 10.72 -33.18 16.13
N LYS A 273 10.13 -32.45 15.17
CA LYS A 273 10.71 -32.18 13.85
C LYS A 273 11.62 -30.96 13.82
N GLY A 274 11.93 -30.37 14.97
CA GLY A 274 12.83 -29.23 15.08
C GLY A 274 12.20 -27.90 14.60
N TYR A 275 13.03 -26.86 14.55
CA TYR A 275 12.63 -25.52 14.11
C TYR A 275 12.17 -25.47 12.64
N THR A 276 12.64 -26.40 11.80
CA THR A 276 12.26 -26.51 10.38
C THR A 276 10.75 -26.64 10.19
N ALA A 277 10.05 -27.34 11.09
CA ALA A 277 8.60 -27.50 10.99
C ALA A 277 7.84 -26.17 11.17
N TYR A 278 8.34 -25.28 12.03
CA TYR A 278 7.77 -23.94 12.23
C TYR A 278 8.05 -23.04 11.02
N GLN A 279 9.28 -23.06 10.51
CA GLN A 279 9.67 -22.33 9.31
C GLN A 279 8.79 -22.71 8.11
N GLN A 280 8.61 -24.02 7.88
CA GLN A 280 7.77 -24.53 6.80
C GLN A 280 6.31 -24.09 6.92
N TYR A 281 5.78 -24.06 8.15
CA TYR A 281 4.42 -23.61 8.38
C TYR A 281 4.25 -22.12 8.07
N ILE A 282 5.19 -21.27 8.49
CA ILE A 282 5.15 -19.83 8.18
C ILE A 282 5.31 -19.58 6.67
N ALA A 283 6.21 -20.30 6.00
CA ALA A 283 6.36 -20.24 4.56
C ALA A 283 5.08 -20.69 3.83
N TRP A 284 4.43 -21.76 4.30
CA TRP A 284 3.14 -22.19 3.80
C TRP A 284 2.05 -21.13 3.99
N LEU A 285 2.03 -20.46 5.16
CA LEU A 285 1.04 -19.41 5.45
C LEU A 285 1.21 -18.22 4.48
N TRP A 286 2.45 -17.81 4.20
CA TRP A 286 2.77 -16.78 3.20
C TRP A 286 2.34 -17.19 1.78
N GLN A 287 2.64 -18.42 1.37
CA GLN A 287 2.26 -18.92 0.04
C GLN A 287 0.75 -19.16 -0.12
N SER A 288 0.03 -19.32 0.98
CA SER A 288 -1.42 -19.57 0.98
C SER A 288 -2.25 -18.29 1.00
N GLN A 289 -1.64 -17.13 0.73
CA GLN A 289 -2.36 -15.88 0.57
C GLN A 289 -3.23 -15.89 -0.69
N ASP A 290 -4.29 -15.09 -0.65
CA ASP A 290 -5.11 -14.83 -1.83
C ASP A 290 -4.24 -14.22 -2.94
N ALA A 291 -4.48 -14.62 -4.19
CA ALA A 291 -3.81 -14.02 -5.33
C ALA A 291 -4.14 -12.51 -5.37
N PRO A 292 -3.15 -11.65 -5.70
CA PRO A 292 -3.40 -10.22 -5.79
C PRO A 292 -4.49 -9.95 -6.82
N ASP A 293 -5.36 -8.98 -6.54
CA ASP A 293 -6.30 -8.52 -7.55
C ASP A 293 -5.59 -7.69 -8.64
N LEU A 294 -6.31 -7.37 -9.73
CA LEU A 294 -5.74 -6.61 -10.85
C LEU A 294 -5.14 -5.26 -10.41
N TYR A 295 -5.75 -4.62 -9.41
CA TYR A 295 -5.27 -3.34 -8.89
C TYR A 295 -3.97 -3.55 -8.10
N GLU A 296 -3.94 -4.52 -7.18
CA GLU A 296 -2.75 -4.88 -6.40
C GLU A 296 -1.58 -5.29 -7.32
N GLU A 297 -1.84 -6.01 -8.42
CA GLU A 297 -0.82 -6.36 -9.42
C GLU A 297 -0.25 -5.12 -10.13
N GLN A 298 -1.11 -4.19 -10.52
CA GLN A 298 -0.74 -2.99 -11.27
C GLN A 298 -0.10 -1.91 -10.38
N SER A 299 -0.49 -1.83 -9.11
CA SER A 299 0.06 -0.89 -8.14
C SER A 299 1.33 -1.40 -7.44
N LYS A 300 1.77 -2.62 -7.74
CA LYS A 300 2.93 -3.24 -7.10
C LYS A 300 4.18 -2.38 -7.24
N GLY A 301 4.79 -2.04 -6.11
CA GLY A 301 5.97 -1.18 -6.03
C GLY A 301 5.66 0.31 -5.97
N LEU A 302 4.39 0.71 -5.95
CA LEU A 302 3.94 2.10 -5.74
C LEU A 302 3.34 2.32 -4.34
N GLU A 303 3.36 1.30 -3.49
CA GLU A 303 2.85 1.38 -2.12
C GLU A 303 3.60 2.45 -1.33
N ASP A 304 2.84 3.34 -0.68
CA ASP A 304 3.34 4.46 0.13
C ASP A 304 4.35 5.38 -0.59
N GLN A 305 4.35 5.38 -1.94
CA GLN A 305 5.17 6.30 -2.73
C GLN A 305 4.41 7.60 -3.01
N LEU A 306 4.92 8.69 -2.46
CA LEU A 306 4.42 10.04 -2.76
C LEU A 306 4.67 10.37 -4.24
N GLN A 307 3.60 10.77 -4.92
CA GLN A 307 3.62 11.18 -6.32
C GLN A 307 2.93 12.54 -6.46
N GLU A 308 3.49 13.41 -7.29
CA GLU A 308 2.85 14.68 -7.61
C GLU A 308 1.60 14.42 -8.47
N PRO A 309 0.43 14.97 -8.12
CA PRO A 309 -0.75 14.89 -8.97
C PRO A 309 -0.48 15.48 -10.35
N LEU A 310 -0.94 14.79 -11.40
CA LEU A 310 -0.78 15.25 -12.77
C LEU A 310 -1.48 16.61 -12.97
N GLN A 311 -0.97 17.40 -13.92
CA GLN A 311 -1.54 18.70 -14.30
C GLN A 311 -1.75 18.79 -15.81
N PRO A 312 -2.68 18.01 -16.41
CA PRO A 312 -2.80 17.88 -17.87
C PRO A 312 -3.22 19.18 -18.57
N LEU A 313 -3.86 20.12 -17.86
CA LEU A 313 -4.17 21.44 -18.42
C LEU A 313 -2.89 22.27 -18.62
N ARG A 314 -1.98 22.24 -17.65
CA ARG A 314 -0.72 22.99 -17.68
C ARG A 314 0.31 22.31 -18.57
N ASP A 315 0.47 21.00 -18.42
CA ASP A 315 1.55 20.24 -19.00
C ASP A 315 1.06 19.29 -20.12
N ASN A 316 1.95 18.96 -21.05
CA ASN A 316 1.66 17.99 -22.10
C ASN A 316 2.09 16.60 -21.65
N LEU A 317 1.13 15.71 -21.43
CA LEU A 317 1.39 14.35 -20.96
C LEU A 317 2.18 13.53 -21.99
N SER A 318 2.98 12.60 -21.48
CA SER A 318 3.80 11.69 -22.28
C SER A 318 2.98 10.54 -22.87
N SER A 319 3.49 9.91 -23.93
CA SER A 319 2.88 8.71 -24.52
C SER A 319 2.76 7.56 -23.50
N THR A 320 3.74 7.43 -22.60
CA THR A 320 3.72 6.41 -21.54
C THR A 320 2.56 6.66 -20.57
N THR A 321 2.34 7.93 -20.17
CA THR A 321 1.23 8.32 -19.28
C THR A 321 -0.13 7.95 -19.88
N TYR A 322 -0.36 8.29 -21.15
CA TYR A 322 -1.60 7.89 -21.84
C TYR A 322 -1.74 6.36 -21.93
N SER A 323 -0.63 5.63 -22.12
CA SER A 323 -0.66 4.17 -22.17
C SER A 323 -1.12 3.55 -20.86
N ILE A 324 -0.73 4.13 -19.72
CA ILE A 324 -1.20 3.70 -18.39
C ILE A 324 -2.70 3.98 -18.25
N PHE A 325 -3.18 5.16 -18.65
CA PHE A 325 -4.62 5.47 -18.61
C PHE A 325 -5.46 4.49 -19.45
N GLU A 326 -4.93 4.07 -20.60
CA GLU A 326 -5.59 3.17 -21.53
C GLU A 326 -5.63 1.71 -21.05
N MET A 327 -4.88 1.36 -20.00
CA MET A 327 -4.91 0.02 -19.40
C MET A 327 -6.14 -0.23 -18.52
N ASP A 328 -6.96 0.79 -18.22
CA ASP A 328 -8.18 0.64 -17.43
C ASP A 328 -9.40 0.35 -18.33
N PRO A 329 -9.83 -0.93 -18.45
CA PRO A 329 -11.00 -1.27 -19.27
C PRO A 329 -12.32 -0.81 -18.64
N PHE A 330 -12.39 -0.73 -17.31
CA PHE A 330 -13.62 -0.39 -16.60
C PHE A 330 -14.00 1.06 -16.85
N LYS A 331 -13.01 1.96 -16.86
CA LYS A 331 -13.22 3.37 -17.20
C LYS A 331 -13.90 3.54 -18.56
N TYR A 332 -13.31 3.01 -19.63
CA TYR A 332 -13.85 3.24 -20.98
C TYR A 332 -15.17 2.51 -21.22
N GLN A 333 -15.38 1.33 -20.61
CA GLN A 333 -16.67 0.63 -20.69
C GLN A 333 -17.79 1.42 -19.99
N ALA A 334 -17.48 2.08 -18.87
CA ALA A 334 -18.42 2.96 -18.18
C ALA A 334 -18.79 4.18 -19.04
N TYR A 335 -17.79 4.84 -19.64
CA TYR A 335 -18.01 5.95 -20.58
C TYR A 335 -18.85 5.54 -21.79
N GLU A 336 -18.52 4.42 -22.44
CA GLU A 336 -19.30 3.89 -23.57
C GLU A 336 -20.76 3.65 -23.17
N THR A 337 -20.99 3.04 -22.01
CA THR A 337 -22.34 2.78 -21.49
C THR A 337 -23.11 4.07 -21.20
N ALA A 338 -22.45 5.08 -20.63
CA ALA A 338 -23.05 6.38 -20.36
C ALA A 338 -23.45 7.10 -21.65
N ILE A 339 -22.55 7.13 -22.64
CA ILE A 339 -22.79 7.72 -23.96
C ILE A 339 -23.95 7.00 -24.66
N TYR A 340 -23.95 5.66 -24.65
CA TYR A 340 -25.03 4.85 -25.25
C TYR A 340 -26.39 5.20 -24.68
N LYS A 341 -26.51 5.28 -23.34
CA LYS A 341 -27.75 5.66 -22.66
C LYS A 341 -28.18 7.08 -23.02
N ALA A 342 -27.24 8.03 -23.03
CA ALA A 342 -27.52 9.41 -23.42
C ALA A 342 -28.03 9.52 -24.87
N LEU A 343 -27.45 8.77 -25.80
CA LEU A 343 -27.91 8.71 -27.19
C LEU A 343 -29.34 8.13 -27.28
N CYS A 344 -29.62 7.02 -26.59
CA CYS A 344 -30.95 6.41 -26.56
C CYS A 344 -32.01 7.37 -26.02
N ASP A 345 -31.72 8.06 -24.91
CA ASP A 345 -32.63 9.02 -24.26
C ASP A 345 -32.90 10.25 -25.12
N ARG A 346 -31.92 10.69 -25.92
CA ARG A 346 -32.11 11.81 -26.85
C ARG A 346 -32.94 11.41 -28.06
N LEU A 347 -32.72 10.21 -28.59
CA LEU A 347 -33.51 9.66 -29.69
C LEU A 347 -34.98 9.47 -29.29
N SER A 348 -35.24 8.94 -28.08
CA SER A 348 -36.61 8.75 -27.59
C SER A 348 -37.36 10.08 -27.44
N LYS A 349 -36.74 11.08 -26.78
CA LYS A 349 -37.33 12.42 -26.61
C LYS A 349 -37.61 13.11 -27.95
N TYR A 350 -36.73 12.95 -28.94
CA TYR A 350 -36.98 13.48 -30.27
C TYR A 350 -38.22 12.83 -30.90
N ASN A 351 -38.31 11.50 -30.87
CA ASN A 351 -39.45 10.76 -31.41
C ASN A 351 -40.76 11.15 -30.71
N GLU A 352 -40.76 11.32 -29.39
CA GLU A 352 -41.92 11.81 -28.63
C GLU A 352 -42.33 13.23 -29.06
N SER A 353 -41.37 14.15 -29.18
CA SER A 353 -41.65 15.54 -29.56
C SER A 353 -42.23 15.67 -30.98
N ASN A 354 -41.83 14.79 -31.91
CA ASN A 354 -42.41 14.74 -33.25
C ASN A 354 -43.79 14.08 -33.27
N THR A 355 -44.01 13.02 -32.49
CA THR A 355 -45.32 12.37 -32.38
C THR A 355 -46.38 13.33 -31.82
N VAL A 356 -45.99 14.23 -30.91
CA VAL A 356 -46.88 15.28 -30.37
C VAL A 356 -47.14 16.41 -31.39
N LYS A 357 -46.14 16.80 -32.18
CA LYS A 357 -46.32 17.80 -33.26
C LYS A 357 -47.25 17.29 -34.37
N GLU A 358 -47.13 16.03 -34.79
CA GLU A 358 -47.99 15.45 -35.81
C GLU A 358 -49.45 15.34 -35.35
N LYS A 359 -49.70 14.96 -34.09
CA LYS A 359 -51.07 14.92 -33.53
C LYS A 359 -51.75 16.28 -33.42
N CYS A 360 -51.01 17.37 -33.28
CA CYS A 360 -51.57 18.73 -33.27
C CYS A 360 -51.93 19.26 -34.67
N LEU A 361 -51.45 18.62 -35.75
CA LEU A 361 -51.66 19.06 -37.14
C LEU A 361 -52.75 18.28 -37.89
N THR A 362 -53.30 17.21 -37.31
CA THR A 362 -54.38 16.43 -37.93
C THR A 362 -55.70 16.61 -37.18
N LYS A 363 -56.68 17.30 -37.80
CA LYS A 363 -58.10 17.22 -37.38
C LYS A 363 -58.61 15.78 -37.57
N PRO A 364 -59.51 15.28 -36.70
CA PRO A 364 -59.93 13.89 -36.75
C PRO A 364 -60.94 13.67 -37.87
N SER A 365 -60.52 13.02 -38.97
CA SER A 365 -61.42 12.31 -39.87
C SER A 365 -61.35 10.82 -39.58
N GLN A 366 -62.52 10.23 -39.31
CA GLN A 366 -62.70 8.82 -39.02
C GLN A 366 -62.36 7.96 -40.25
N SER A 367 -61.58 6.90 -40.08
CA SER A 367 -61.91 5.54 -40.58
C SER A 367 -60.79 4.52 -40.30
N SER A 368 -61.19 3.46 -39.61
CA SER A 368 -60.89 2.02 -39.79
C SER A 368 -59.62 1.51 -40.49
N GLN A 369 -59.00 0.52 -39.80
CA GLN A 369 -58.08 -0.53 -40.28
C GLN A 369 -56.67 -0.02 -40.69
N SER A 370 -55.54 -0.69 -40.47
CA SER A 370 -55.25 -2.11 -40.36
C SER A 370 -53.85 -2.31 -39.69
N LYS A 371 -53.40 -3.57 -39.57
CA LYS A 371 -52.13 -4.04 -39.00
C LYS A 371 -50.84 -3.56 -39.71
N GLU A 372 -50.87 -2.46 -40.47
CA GLU A 372 -49.70 -1.86 -41.14
C GLU A 372 -48.89 -0.91 -40.22
N HIS A 373 -49.46 -0.49 -39.09
CA HIS A 373 -48.78 0.48 -38.21
C HIS A 373 -47.52 -0.04 -37.53
N LEU A 374 -47.32 -1.36 -37.36
CA LEU A 374 -46.12 -1.85 -36.67
C LEU A 374 -44.87 -1.88 -37.58
N ASN A 375 -45.05 -2.06 -38.90
CA ASN A 375 -43.94 -2.07 -39.86
C ASN A 375 -43.58 -0.67 -40.37
N ALA A 376 -44.44 0.33 -40.18
CA ALA A 376 -44.11 1.74 -40.40
C ALA A 376 -43.23 2.32 -39.28
N PHE A 377 -43.23 1.74 -38.07
CA PHE A 377 -42.39 2.19 -36.95
C PHE A 377 -40.91 1.83 -37.10
N ILE A 378 -40.57 0.88 -37.97
CA ILE A 378 -39.17 0.43 -38.17
C ILE A 378 -38.47 1.23 -39.29
N ASN A 379 -39.20 1.98 -40.11
CA ASN A 379 -38.64 2.68 -41.29
C ASN A 379 -38.55 4.21 -41.18
N HIS A 380 -38.88 4.81 -40.04
CA HIS A 380 -38.42 6.16 -39.73
C HIS A 380 -37.03 6.10 -39.09
N ASN A 381 -36.02 5.66 -39.86
CA ASN A 381 -34.62 5.92 -39.54
C ASN A 381 -34.43 7.44 -39.60
N SER A 382 -34.64 8.06 -38.46
CA SER A 382 -34.52 9.49 -38.24
C SER A 382 -33.13 9.93 -38.68
N ASN A 383 -33.07 10.76 -39.71
CA ASN A 383 -31.87 11.34 -40.32
C ASN A 383 -31.17 12.36 -39.39
N ILE A 384 -31.29 12.18 -38.08
CA ILE A 384 -30.82 13.10 -37.05
C ILE A 384 -29.40 12.69 -36.69
N CYS A 385 -28.47 13.57 -37.04
CA CYS A 385 -27.10 13.45 -36.58
C CYS A 385 -27.00 14.11 -35.20
N GLN A 386 -26.59 13.36 -34.16
CA GLN A 386 -26.22 13.93 -32.87
C GLN A 386 -24.77 14.42 -32.91
N VAL A 387 -24.51 15.63 -32.42
CA VAL A 387 -23.16 16.19 -32.35
C VAL A 387 -22.55 15.85 -30.99
N VAL A 388 -21.49 15.05 -30.96
CA VAL A 388 -20.76 14.70 -29.74
C VAL A 388 -19.39 15.37 -29.77
N MET A 389 -19.02 16.10 -28.70
CA MET A 389 -17.69 16.67 -28.56
C MET A 389 -16.93 15.96 -27.44
N VAL A 390 -15.81 15.34 -27.80
CA VAL A 390 -14.88 14.72 -26.85
C VAL A 390 -13.84 15.77 -26.47
N LEU A 391 -13.96 16.32 -25.27
CA LEU A 391 -13.16 17.42 -24.75
C LEU A 391 -11.95 16.87 -23.97
N GLY A 392 -10.75 17.05 -24.51
CA GLY A 392 -9.53 16.40 -23.99
C GLY A 392 -9.42 14.96 -24.51
N ALA A 393 -9.38 14.80 -25.83
CA ALA A 393 -9.46 13.48 -26.46
C ALA A 393 -8.23 12.57 -26.21
N GLY A 394 -7.10 13.12 -25.75
CA GLY A 394 -5.86 12.38 -25.55
C GLY A 394 -5.46 11.64 -26.83
N ARG A 395 -5.23 10.33 -26.72
CA ARG A 395 -4.94 9.47 -27.88
C ARG A 395 -6.17 8.83 -28.52
N GLY A 396 -7.38 9.22 -28.09
CA GLY A 396 -8.65 8.81 -28.69
C GLY A 396 -9.44 7.65 -28.07
N PRO A 397 -9.18 7.13 -26.85
CA PRO A 397 -9.99 6.02 -26.33
C PRO A 397 -11.46 6.40 -26.08
N LEU A 398 -11.74 7.65 -25.68
CA LEU A 398 -13.13 8.15 -25.56
C LEU A 398 -13.80 8.41 -26.92
N VAL A 399 -13.01 8.67 -27.97
CA VAL A 399 -13.53 8.73 -29.34
C VAL A 399 -13.99 7.32 -29.76
N ASN A 400 -13.17 6.30 -29.51
CA ASN A 400 -13.56 4.90 -29.75
C ASN A 400 -14.80 4.50 -28.95
N ALA A 401 -14.86 4.84 -27.65
CA ALA A 401 -16.05 4.60 -26.82
C ALA A 401 -17.30 5.29 -27.39
N THR A 402 -17.16 6.51 -27.93
CA THR A 402 -18.27 7.22 -28.56
C THR A 402 -18.74 6.54 -29.84
N ILE A 403 -17.81 6.07 -30.69
CA ILE A 403 -18.13 5.33 -31.93
C ILE A 403 -18.90 4.04 -31.60
N ASN A 404 -18.39 3.24 -30.66
CA ASN A 404 -19.02 1.99 -30.24
C ASN A 404 -20.43 2.23 -29.65
N ALA A 405 -20.56 3.25 -28.79
CA ALA A 405 -21.83 3.63 -28.20
C ALA A 405 -22.85 4.05 -29.27
N ALA A 406 -22.42 4.77 -30.30
CA ALA A 406 -23.28 5.19 -31.41
C ALA A 406 -23.73 4.01 -32.27
N GLU A 407 -22.83 3.08 -32.58
CA GLU A 407 -23.15 1.84 -33.32
C GLU A 407 -24.18 1.02 -32.53
N ARG A 408 -23.93 0.80 -31.24
CA ARG A 408 -24.84 0.07 -30.34
C ARG A 408 -26.21 0.75 -30.22
N ALA A 409 -26.25 2.08 -30.21
CA ALA A 409 -27.49 2.86 -30.17
C ALA A 409 -28.18 2.97 -31.54
N GLN A 410 -27.55 2.49 -32.63
CA GLN A 410 -27.96 2.74 -34.01
C GLN A 410 -28.22 4.23 -34.29
N CYS A 411 -27.41 5.09 -33.69
CA CYS A 411 -27.54 6.54 -33.76
C CYS A 411 -26.47 7.12 -34.68
N LYS A 412 -26.86 7.93 -35.66
CA LYS A 412 -25.89 8.70 -36.46
C LYS A 412 -25.26 9.78 -35.58
N VAL A 413 -23.93 9.80 -35.51
CA VAL A 413 -23.18 10.79 -34.74
C VAL A 413 -22.16 11.50 -35.62
N ARG A 414 -21.92 12.78 -35.30
CA ARG A 414 -20.75 13.55 -35.73
C ARG A 414 -19.91 13.81 -34.49
N ILE A 415 -18.65 13.40 -34.54
CA ILE A 415 -17.74 13.47 -33.41
C ILE A 415 -16.71 14.57 -33.65
N TYR A 416 -16.59 15.51 -32.72
CA TYR A 416 -15.46 16.44 -32.66
C TYR A 416 -14.51 15.97 -31.56
N ALA A 417 -13.27 15.64 -31.92
CA ALA A 417 -12.21 15.35 -30.96
C ALA A 417 -11.42 16.64 -30.71
N ILE A 418 -11.50 17.19 -29.50
CA ILE A 418 -10.82 18.42 -29.09
C ILE A 418 -9.60 18.04 -28.25
N GLU A 419 -8.42 18.49 -28.64
CA GLU A 419 -7.19 18.24 -27.90
C GLU A 419 -6.20 19.39 -28.07
N LYS A 420 -5.53 19.78 -26.97
CA LYS A 420 -4.52 20.86 -26.96
C LYS A 420 -3.09 20.34 -27.09
N ASN A 421 -2.82 19.11 -26.64
CA ASN A 421 -1.49 18.55 -26.57
C ASN A 421 -0.98 18.21 -27.98
N PRO A 422 0.03 18.95 -28.52
CA PRO A 422 0.48 18.77 -29.89
C PRO A 422 1.02 17.35 -30.18
N ASN A 423 1.51 16.65 -29.15
CA ASN A 423 2.00 15.29 -29.30
C ASN A 423 0.85 14.28 -29.46
N ALA A 424 -0.24 14.47 -28.71
CA ALA A 424 -1.44 13.63 -28.81
C ALA A 424 -2.16 13.84 -30.15
N LEU A 425 -2.15 15.07 -30.68
CA LEU A 425 -2.69 15.41 -32.00
C LEU A 425 -2.09 14.55 -33.13
N CYS A 426 -0.80 14.23 -33.08
CA CYS A 426 -0.17 13.33 -34.05
C CYS A 426 -0.84 11.95 -34.07
N THR A 427 -1.20 11.42 -32.90
CA THR A 427 -1.88 10.12 -32.77
C THR A 427 -3.30 10.22 -33.30
N LEU A 428 -4.05 11.27 -32.92
CA LEU A 428 -5.42 11.48 -33.38
C LEU A 428 -5.50 11.65 -34.90
N ARG A 429 -4.58 12.42 -35.52
CA ARG A 429 -4.51 12.55 -36.99
C ARG A 429 -4.25 11.20 -37.67
N SER A 430 -3.35 10.38 -37.10
CA SER A 430 -3.11 9.03 -37.61
C SER A 430 -4.36 8.16 -37.55
N ARG A 431 -5.08 8.17 -36.41
CA ARG A 431 -6.34 7.41 -36.24
C ARG A 431 -7.42 7.89 -37.20
N ILE A 432 -7.61 9.18 -37.40
CA ILE A 432 -8.58 9.73 -38.38
C ILE A 432 -8.29 9.23 -39.80
N ASN A 433 -7.02 9.21 -40.20
CA ASN A 433 -6.63 8.84 -41.56
C ASN A 433 -6.69 7.32 -41.84
N HIS A 434 -6.64 6.48 -40.80
CA HIS A 434 -6.53 5.03 -40.96
C HIS A 434 -7.65 4.27 -40.23
N GLU A 435 -7.79 4.45 -38.92
CA GLU A 435 -8.72 3.70 -38.06
C GLU A 435 -10.17 4.20 -38.23
N TRP A 436 -10.37 5.52 -38.25
CA TRP A 436 -11.69 6.16 -38.32
C TRP A 436 -12.02 6.63 -39.75
N GLN A 437 -11.33 6.08 -40.75
CA GLN A 437 -11.55 6.46 -42.14
C GLN A 437 -12.99 6.14 -42.55
N GLY A 438 -13.71 7.15 -43.06
CA GLY A 438 -15.11 7.03 -43.48
C GLY A 438 -16.14 7.29 -42.37
N LEU A 439 -15.71 7.51 -41.13
CA LEU A 439 -16.56 8.00 -40.04
C LEU A 439 -16.59 9.53 -40.01
N ASP A 440 -17.65 10.15 -39.48
CA ASP A 440 -17.77 11.61 -39.32
C ASP A 440 -17.05 12.06 -38.03
N VAL A 441 -15.72 11.92 -38.01
CA VAL A 441 -14.84 12.33 -36.91
C VAL A 441 -13.95 13.48 -37.36
N GLN A 442 -14.02 14.62 -36.66
CA GLN A 442 -13.30 15.85 -36.99
C GLN A 442 -12.36 16.23 -35.83
N LEU A 443 -11.10 16.55 -36.14
CA LEU A 443 -10.13 17.01 -35.15
C LEU A 443 -10.19 18.52 -34.99
N ILE A 444 -10.26 18.99 -33.75
CA ILE A 444 -10.15 20.41 -33.38
C ILE A 444 -8.94 20.58 -32.48
N GLU A 445 -7.93 21.27 -33.01
CA GLU A 445 -6.66 21.50 -32.32
C GLU A 445 -6.75 22.76 -31.46
N GLY A 446 -6.59 22.61 -30.16
CA GLY A 446 -6.55 23.75 -29.24
C GLY A 446 -7.22 23.50 -27.90
N ASP A 447 -7.26 24.57 -27.11
CA ASP A 447 -7.85 24.57 -25.78
C ASP A 447 -9.38 24.68 -25.87
N MET A 448 -10.10 23.77 -25.20
CA MET A 448 -11.57 23.74 -25.18
C MET A 448 -12.21 25.01 -24.60
N ARG A 449 -11.47 25.79 -23.78
CA ARG A 449 -11.95 27.06 -23.23
C ARG A 449 -12.09 28.16 -24.29
N ASN A 450 -11.46 27.97 -25.45
CA ASN A 450 -11.54 28.87 -26.60
C ASN A 450 -12.16 28.17 -27.82
N LEU A 451 -13.06 27.22 -27.59
CA LEU A 451 -13.61 26.36 -28.63
C LEU A 451 -14.41 27.14 -29.69
N LYS A 452 -14.04 26.94 -30.95
CA LYS A 452 -14.75 27.47 -32.12
C LYS A 452 -15.09 26.33 -33.06
N THR A 453 -16.28 25.76 -32.93
CA THR A 453 -16.79 24.72 -33.82
C THR A 453 -17.92 25.24 -34.72
N PRO A 454 -18.14 24.65 -35.90
CA PRO A 454 -19.19 25.07 -36.84
C PRO A 454 -20.60 24.98 -36.27
N GLU A 455 -20.79 24.09 -35.30
CA GLU A 455 -22.07 23.83 -34.65
C GLU A 455 -21.88 23.53 -33.16
N LYS A 456 -22.98 23.63 -32.40
CA LYS A 456 -23.01 23.30 -30.97
C LYS A 456 -23.18 21.80 -30.74
N ALA A 457 -22.65 21.30 -29.64
CA ALA A 457 -22.76 19.91 -29.22
C ALA A 457 -24.15 19.58 -28.68
N ASP A 458 -24.61 18.36 -28.93
CA ASP A 458 -25.69 17.72 -28.22
C ASP A 458 -25.21 17.07 -26.91
N ILE A 459 -23.97 16.55 -26.90
CA ILE A 459 -23.33 15.86 -25.77
C ILE A 459 -21.86 16.30 -25.68
N PHE A 460 -21.41 16.64 -24.47
CA PHE A 460 -20.00 16.70 -24.13
C PHE A 460 -19.55 15.40 -23.46
N VAL A 461 -18.36 14.93 -23.80
CA VAL A 461 -17.70 13.80 -23.16
C VAL A 461 -16.31 14.27 -22.75
N SER A 462 -15.97 14.16 -21.47
CA SER A 462 -14.66 14.55 -20.95
C SER A 462 -14.21 13.63 -19.82
N GLU A 463 -12.90 13.45 -19.70
CA GLU A 463 -12.24 12.76 -18.59
C GLU A 463 -11.05 13.65 -18.22
N LEU A 464 -11.32 14.57 -17.30
CA LEU A 464 -10.42 15.63 -16.83
C LEU A 464 -10.33 15.61 -15.31
N LEU A 465 -10.58 14.43 -14.71
CA LEU A 465 -10.71 14.27 -13.27
C LEU A 465 -9.37 13.85 -12.70
N GLY A 466 -8.89 14.59 -11.71
CA GLY A 466 -7.81 14.10 -10.87
C GLY A 466 -8.33 13.20 -9.75
N SER A 467 -7.43 12.64 -8.95
CA SER A 467 -7.78 11.79 -7.80
C SER A 467 -8.67 12.48 -6.76
N PHE A 468 -8.71 13.82 -6.74
CA PHE A 468 -9.56 14.63 -5.86
C PHE A 468 -10.72 15.30 -6.63
N GLY A 469 -11.07 14.80 -7.81
CA GLY A 469 -12.13 15.33 -8.66
C GLY A 469 -11.66 16.55 -9.45
N ASP A 470 -11.70 17.74 -8.86
CA ASP A 470 -11.46 19.01 -9.55
C ASP A 470 -9.98 19.44 -9.62
N ASN A 471 -9.05 18.70 -9.00
CA ASN A 471 -7.63 19.09 -8.93
C ASN A 471 -6.86 19.05 -10.27
N GLU A 472 -7.52 18.65 -11.36
CA GLU A 472 -7.05 18.77 -12.75
C GLU A 472 -7.78 19.88 -13.54
N LEU A 473 -8.53 20.75 -12.84
CA LEU A 473 -9.22 21.92 -13.37
C LEU A 473 -10.36 21.60 -14.35
N SER A 474 -11.04 20.46 -14.14
CA SER A 474 -12.23 20.07 -14.90
C SER A 474 -13.32 21.17 -14.88
N PRO A 475 -13.65 21.83 -13.74
CA PRO A 475 -14.66 22.89 -13.72
C PRO A 475 -14.31 24.04 -14.67
N GLU A 476 -13.10 24.59 -14.59
CA GLU A 476 -12.67 25.72 -15.41
C GLU A 476 -12.59 25.37 -16.90
N CYS A 477 -12.21 24.13 -17.21
CA CYS A 477 -12.19 23.62 -18.58
C CYS A 477 -13.61 23.55 -19.17
N LEU A 478 -14.55 22.94 -18.44
CA LEU A 478 -15.91 22.73 -18.91
C LEU A 478 -16.73 24.03 -18.92
N ASP A 479 -16.52 24.93 -17.96
CA ASP A 479 -17.13 26.27 -17.96
C ASP A 479 -16.73 27.07 -19.21
N GLY A 480 -15.46 26.98 -19.62
CA GLY A 480 -14.99 27.61 -20.85
C GLY A 480 -15.60 27.01 -22.12
N ALA A 481 -15.87 25.70 -22.12
CA ALA A 481 -16.48 24.99 -23.26
C ALA A 481 -18.01 25.13 -23.31
N GLN A 482 -18.65 25.40 -22.17
CA GLN A 482 -20.12 25.43 -21.99
C GLN A 482 -20.90 26.23 -23.06
N PRO A 483 -20.43 27.39 -23.56
CA PRO A 483 -21.14 28.14 -24.60
C PRO A 483 -21.43 27.33 -25.87
N MET A 484 -20.65 26.27 -26.14
CA MET A 484 -20.79 25.38 -27.29
C MET A 484 -21.73 24.19 -27.07
N LEU A 485 -22.39 24.06 -25.91
CA LEU A 485 -23.40 23.02 -25.67
C LEU A 485 -24.82 23.51 -26.03
N LYS A 486 -25.65 22.62 -26.59
CA LYS A 486 -27.07 22.90 -26.89
C LYS A 486 -27.93 22.79 -25.63
N GLY A 487 -28.71 23.84 -25.34
CA GLY A 487 -29.67 23.87 -24.23
C GLY A 487 -29.01 24.13 -22.86
N LYS A 488 -29.85 24.33 -21.83
CA LYS A 488 -29.43 24.55 -20.42
C LYS A 488 -29.39 23.25 -19.60
N TYR A 489 -29.45 22.08 -20.23
CA TYR A 489 -29.61 20.81 -19.51
C TYR A 489 -28.27 20.07 -19.44
N PHE A 490 -27.68 20.10 -18.25
CA PHE A 490 -26.58 19.23 -17.84
C PHE A 490 -27.14 17.83 -17.56
N PHE A 491 -26.45 16.79 -18.04
CA PHE A 491 -26.49 15.45 -17.45
C PHE A 491 -25.09 15.11 -16.98
#